data_AF-A0ABD5TQ49-F1
#
_entry.id   AF-A0ABD5TQ49-F1
#
_cell.length_a   1.000
_cell.length_b   1.000
_cell.length_c   1.000
_cell.angle_alpha   90.00
_cell.angle_beta   90.00
_cell.angle_gamma   90.00
#
_symmetry.space_group_name_H-M   'P 1'
#
loop_
_entity.id
_entity.type
_entity.pdbx_description
1 polymer ?
#
loop_
_entity_poly.entity_id
_entity_poly.type
_entity_poly.pdbx_seq_one_letter_code
_entity_poly.pdbx_strand_id
1 'polypeptide(L)'
;MNRRTLLATVGATVGIAGCTENLQSETFGDDSTDQDDYEQCDEEILLFEHLPDDVKTEVETAFEEGEYRTDGELLYEQVASSNVEALRRNDLYWEAHVDERLLPFTKTTLSFTQTTIRYDSTIDLEIRNASEEEWTESILVRNVDEEILVHEEDVTIDPYPIADEEKEDVRADDKRIATFPVSKQWGRYKILLAYEDDPDTPSKDTWLDTHVGKYERRYLRVVVSDGDAEFDNYFGGKSPEEDQSSPEIPCWWNEDGEI
;
A
#
# COMPACT_ATOMS: atom_id res chain seq x y z
N MET A 1 23.43 -13.32 -72.05
CA MET A 1 22.14 -13.81 -72.59
C MET A 1 22.19 -15.33 -72.66
N ASN A 2 21.15 -16.01 -72.14
CA ASN A 2 20.85 -17.46 -72.20
C ASN A 2 21.71 -18.38 -71.31
N ARG A 3 21.19 -19.21 -70.39
CA ARG A 3 19.83 -19.69 -70.03
C ARG A 3 19.75 -20.01 -68.52
N ARG A 4 18.54 -19.93 -67.96
CA ARG A 4 18.12 -20.31 -66.59
C ARG A 4 17.73 -21.81 -66.50
N THR A 5 17.44 -22.24 -65.24
CA THR A 5 16.45 -23.28 -64.83
C THR A 5 17.04 -24.69 -64.56
N LEU A 6 16.68 -25.51 -63.54
CA LEU A 6 16.11 -25.47 -62.16
C LEU A 6 15.90 -26.97 -61.78
N LEU A 7 15.98 -27.33 -60.49
CA LEU A 7 15.23 -28.38 -59.71
C LEU A 7 16.07 -28.80 -58.48
N ALA A 8 15.75 -28.40 -57.24
CA ALA A 8 14.73 -28.96 -56.30
C ALA A 8 15.16 -30.31 -55.70
N THR A 9 15.05 -30.69 -54.41
CA THR A 9 14.46 -30.10 -53.18
C THR A 9 14.85 -30.98 -51.96
N VAL A 10 14.85 -30.37 -50.76
CA VAL A 10 14.49 -30.86 -49.41
C VAL A 10 15.22 -32.04 -48.74
N GLY A 11 15.75 -31.78 -47.55
CA GLY A 11 15.94 -32.75 -46.46
C GLY A 11 16.45 -32.06 -45.19
N ALA A 12 15.65 -32.07 -44.13
CA ALA A 12 15.79 -31.22 -42.95
C ALA A 12 16.47 -31.91 -41.75
N THR A 13 16.96 -31.04 -40.85
CA THR A 13 17.03 -31.11 -39.37
C THR A 13 18.05 -31.99 -38.61
N VAL A 14 18.82 -31.25 -37.80
CA VAL A 14 19.16 -31.40 -36.37
C VAL A 14 20.32 -32.33 -35.97
N GLY A 15 21.29 -31.74 -35.28
CA GLY A 15 22.05 -32.40 -34.22
C GLY A 15 23.53 -32.03 -34.17
N ILE A 16 23.88 -30.94 -33.49
CA ILE A 16 25.11 -30.91 -32.68
C ILE A 16 24.77 -30.19 -31.37
N ALA A 17 24.53 -30.99 -30.34
CA ALA A 17 24.64 -30.56 -28.95
C ALA A 17 26.13 -30.36 -28.64
N GLY A 18 26.47 -29.17 -28.14
CA GLY A 18 27.82 -28.82 -27.70
C GLY A 18 27.71 -27.75 -26.63
N CYS A 19 27.96 -28.18 -25.40
CA CYS A 19 28.11 -27.44 -24.15
C CYS A 19 28.25 -25.91 -24.28
N THR A 20 27.25 -25.15 -23.87
CA THR A 20 27.45 -23.76 -23.44
C THR A 20 27.97 -23.78 -22.01
N GLU A 21 29.23 -23.37 -21.87
CA GLU A 21 29.90 -23.02 -20.63
C GLU A 21 29.04 -22.07 -19.78
N ASN A 22 29.06 -22.34 -18.48
CA ASN A 22 28.78 -21.36 -17.43
C ASN A 22 29.58 -20.09 -17.70
N LEU A 23 28.95 -19.06 -18.25
CA LEU A 23 29.36 -17.68 -18.01
C LEU A 23 28.85 -17.31 -16.62
N GLN A 24 29.59 -17.77 -15.60
CA GLN A 24 29.69 -17.04 -14.36
C GLN A 24 30.22 -15.66 -14.74
N SER A 25 29.37 -14.64 -14.59
CA SER A 25 29.79 -13.25 -14.63
C SER A 25 30.62 -12.97 -13.38
N GLU A 26 31.88 -13.42 -13.39
CA GLU A 26 32.92 -12.85 -12.53
C GLU A 26 33.33 -11.52 -13.17
N THR A 27 32.64 -10.45 -12.79
CA THR A 27 33.11 -9.09 -13.09
C THR A 27 34.27 -8.80 -12.15
N PHE A 28 35.48 -8.90 -12.70
CA PHE A 28 36.72 -8.42 -12.12
C PHE A 28 36.63 -6.89 -11.95
N GLY A 29 37.12 -6.41 -10.81
CA GLY A 29 37.06 -5.02 -10.40
C GLY A 29 37.56 -4.02 -11.43
N ASP A 30 36.80 -2.95 -11.57
CA ASP A 30 37.21 -1.69 -12.14
C ASP A 30 37.17 -0.62 -11.03
N ASP A 31 38.19 0.23 -11.05
CA ASP A 31 38.45 1.32 -10.13
C ASP A 31 37.62 2.52 -10.62
N SER A 32 36.30 2.45 -10.42
CA SER A 32 35.32 3.45 -10.90
C SER A 32 34.77 4.26 -9.74
N THR A 33 35.05 5.57 -9.80
CA THR A 33 34.44 6.68 -9.06
C THR A 33 33.01 6.43 -8.58
N ASP A 34 32.77 6.62 -7.28
CA ASP A 34 31.51 6.96 -6.59
C ASP A 34 30.32 7.14 -7.54
N GLN A 35 29.73 6.02 -7.98
CA GLN A 35 28.39 6.00 -8.51
C GLN A 35 27.59 5.43 -7.35
N ASP A 36 26.96 6.34 -6.59
CA ASP A 36 26.18 6.02 -5.40
C ASP A 36 24.95 5.21 -5.84
N ASP A 37 25.14 3.92 -6.08
CA ASP A 37 24.07 2.99 -6.46
C ASP A 37 23.24 2.70 -5.20
N TYR A 38 21.98 3.14 -5.20
CA TYR A 38 21.06 2.84 -4.10
C TYR A 38 20.74 1.35 -4.02
N GLU A 39 20.65 0.82 -2.80
CA GLU A 39 20.08 -0.51 -2.57
C GLU A 39 18.60 -0.52 -2.97
N GLN A 40 18.19 -1.50 -3.77
CA GLN A 40 16.81 -1.60 -4.24
C GLN A 40 15.88 -2.03 -3.11
N CYS A 41 14.75 -1.35 -3.01
CA CYS A 41 13.69 -1.73 -2.09
C CYS A 41 12.78 -2.79 -2.71
N ASP A 42 12.73 -3.96 -2.09
CA ASP A 42 11.88 -5.08 -2.51
C ASP A 42 10.41 -4.97 -2.04
N GLU A 43 10.05 -3.87 -1.37
CA GLU A 43 8.69 -3.63 -0.89
C GLU A 43 7.70 -3.26 -2.01
N GLU A 44 6.46 -3.68 -1.85
CA GLU A 44 5.35 -3.32 -2.74
C GLU A 44 5.01 -1.82 -2.69
N ILE A 45 5.24 -1.16 -1.55
CA ILE A 45 4.95 0.26 -1.38
C ILE A 45 6.17 1.02 -0.90
N LEU A 46 6.54 2.03 -1.69
CA LEU A 46 7.52 3.02 -1.29
C LEU A 46 6.85 4.16 -0.52
N LEU A 47 7.51 4.67 0.50
CA LEU A 47 7.09 5.88 1.20
C LEU A 47 7.91 7.06 0.68
N PHE A 48 7.25 8.07 0.12
CA PHE A 48 7.91 9.26 -0.42
C PHE A 48 8.85 9.92 0.61
N GLU A 49 8.43 9.99 1.87
CA GLU A 49 9.21 10.61 2.95
C GLU A 49 10.53 9.86 3.25
N HIS A 50 10.63 8.58 2.88
CA HIS A 50 11.78 7.73 3.16
C HIS A 50 12.77 7.67 2.00
N LEU A 51 12.40 8.15 0.82
CA LEU A 51 13.28 8.16 -0.35
C LEU A 51 14.55 9.02 -0.07
N PRO A 52 15.68 8.69 -0.70
CA PRO A 52 16.85 9.57 -0.76
C PRO A 52 16.51 10.96 -1.30
N ASP A 53 17.22 12.01 -0.86
CA ASP A 53 16.85 13.41 -1.14
C ASP A 53 16.93 13.79 -2.63
N ASP A 54 17.87 13.21 -3.37
CA ASP A 54 18.01 13.35 -4.81
C ASP A 54 16.87 12.65 -5.57
N VAL A 55 16.50 11.43 -5.16
CA VAL A 55 15.32 10.72 -5.68
C VAL A 55 14.04 11.49 -5.36
N LYS A 56 13.92 12.04 -4.14
CA LYS A 56 12.78 12.91 -3.77
C LYS A 56 12.68 14.10 -4.73
N THR A 57 13.80 14.74 -5.04
CA THR A 57 13.83 15.89 -5.96
C THR A 57 13.33 15.51 -7.36
N GLU A 58 13.76 14.35 -7.88
CA GLU A 58 13.29 13.79 -9.15
C GLU A 58 11.76 13.56 -9.13
N VAL A 59 11.28 12.88 -8.09
CA VAL A 59 9.86 12.56 -7.89
C VAL A 59 9.01 13.82 -7.71
N GLU A 60 9.46 14.79 -6.91
CA GLU A 60 8.77 16.07 -6.72
C GLU A 60 8.62 16.83 -8.02
N THR A 61 9.69 16.89 -8.82
CA THR A 61 9.65 17.55 -10.13
C THR A 61 8.63 16.85 -11.04
N ALA A 62 8.60 15.51 -11.05
CA ALA A 62 7.60 14.76 -11.83
C ALA A 62 6.16 15.08 -11.39
N PHE A 63 5.92 15.27 -10.10
CA PHE A 63 4.59 15.67 -9.61
C PHE A 63 4.24 17.13 -9.94
N GLU A 64 5.20 18.04 -9.86
CA GLU A 64 4.97 19.48 -10.10
C GLU A 64 4.79 19.80 -11.59
N GLU A 65 5.59 19.18 -12.44
CA GLU A 65 5.60 19.42 -13.89
C GLU A 65 4.72 18.42 -14.66
N GLY A 66 4.26 17.36 -13.99
CA GLY A 66 3.50 16.24 -14.57
C GLY A 66 4.37 15.12 -15.13
N GLU A 67 5.64 15.41 -15.41
CA GLU A 67 6.68 14.45 -15.79
C GLU A 67 8.06 15.02 -15.41
N TYR A 68 8.99 14.16 -15.05
CA TYR A 68 10.41 14.49 -14.97
C TYR A 68 11.14 13.91 -16.17
N ARG A 69 12.06 14.68 -16.75
CA ARG A 69 12.90 14.23 -17.87
C ARG A 69 14.37 14.48 -17.61
N THR A 70 15.19 13.47 -17.89
CA THR A 70 16.65 13.53 -17.76
C THR A 70 17.34 13.02 -19.03
N ASP A 71 18.57 13.48 -19.28
CA ASP A 71 19.44 12.95 -20.33
C ASP A 71 20.22 11.69 -19.86
N GLY A 72 20.15 11.37 -18.57
CA GLY A 72 20.76 10.19 -17.93
C GLY A 72 19.75 9.12 -17.54
N GLU A 73 20.15 8.24 -16.63
CA GLU A 73 19.26 7.26 -15.99
C GLU A 73 18.42 7.94 -14.88
N LEU A 74 17.25 7.39 -14.60
CA LEU A 74 16.37 7.84 -13.53
C LEU A 74 16.85 7.28 -12.19
N LEU A 75 16.98 8.15 -11.19
CA LEU A 75 17.36 7.75 -9.84
C LEU A 75 16.24 6.96 -9.16
N TYR A 76 14.98 7.26 -9.50
CA TYR A 76 13.82 6.53 -8.97
C TYR A 76 13.90 5.01 -9.23
N GLU A 77 14.49 4.58 -10.34
CA GLU A 77 14.61 3.15 -10.67
C GLU A 77 15.76 2.45 -9.97
N GLN A 78 16.68 3.20 -9.38
CA GLN A 78 17.73 2.65 -8.54
C GLN A 78 17.17 2.23 -7.18
N VAL A 79 16.16 2.95 -6.67
CA VAL A 79 15.50 2.60 -5.41
C VAL A 79 14.28 1.70 -5.59
N ALA A 80 13.54 1.83 -6.69
CA ALA A 80 12.32 1.08 -6.93
C ALA A 80 12.61 -0.25 -7.64
N SER A 81 12.50 -1.36 -6.92
CA SER A 81 12.56 -2.69 -7.52
C SER A 81 11.34 -2.97 -8.41
N SER A 82 11.39 -4.09 -9.16
CA SER A 82 10.24 -4.57 -9.92
C SER A 82 9.03 -4.98 -9.08
N ASN A 83 9.18 -5.09 -7.76
CA ASN A 83 8.11 -5.46 -6.83
C ASN A 83 7.30 -4.24 -6.37
N VAL A 84 7.81 -3.01 -6.56
CA VAL A 84 7.11 -1.79 -6.17
C VAL A 84 5.86 -1.61 -7.03
N GLU A 85 4.70 -1.65 -6.40
CA GLU A 85 3.40 -1.40 -7.03
C GLU A 85 3.03 0.09 -7.00
N ALA A 86 3.35 0.79 -5.92
CA ALA A 86 3.05 2.22 -5.79
C ALA A 86 3.96 2.99 -4.84
N LEU A 87 4.03 4.29 -5.09
CA LEU A 87 4.58 5.28 -4.18
C LEU A 87 3.44 5.91 -3.35
N ARG A 88 3.57 5.90 -2.02
CA ARG A 88 2.67 6.63 -1.13
C ARG A 88 3.20 8.05 -0.89
N ARG A 89 2.34 9.05 -1.16
CA ARG A 89 2.60 10.47 -0.89
C ARG A 89 1.30 11.15 -0.44
N ASN A 90 1.33 11.87 0.68
CA ASN A 90 0.18 12.60 1.23
C ASN A 90 -1.08 11.73 1.38
N ASP A 91 -0.94 10.54 1.95
CA ASP A 91 -2.00 9.52 2.10
C ASP A 91 -2.62 8.97 0.80
N LEU A 92 -2.08 9.36 -0.35
CA LEU A 92 -2.48 8.85 -1.66
C LEU A 92 -1.42 7.91 -2.22
N TYR A 93 -1.86 7.01 -3.10
CA TYR A 93 -1.01 6.05 -3.79
C TYR A 93 -0.86 6.44 -5.26
N TRP A 94 0.35 6.27 -5.78
CA TRP A 94 0.72 6.71 -7.12
C TRP A 94 1.49 5.59 -7.83
N GLU A 95 1.01 5.20 -9.00
CA GLU A 95 1.71 4.28 -9.89
C GLU A 95 2.74 5.08 -10.70
N ALA A 96 3.98 4.61 -10.70
CA ALA A 96 5.05 5.20 -11.49
C ALA A 96 5.00 4.69 -12.93
N HIS A 97 5.17 5.59 -13.89
CA HIS A 97 5.32 5.27 -15.30
C HIS A 97 6.69 5.76 -15.76
N VAL A 98 7.50 4.81 -16.22
CA VAL A 98 8.84 5.07 -16.73
C VAL A 98 8.88 4.78 -18.23
N ASP A 99 9.15 5.82 -19.02
CA ASP A 99 9.28 5.69 -20.47
C ASP A 99 10.75 5.62 -20.91
N GLU A 100 10.99 4.71 -21.86
CA GLU A 100 12.28 4.49 -22.50
C GLU A 100 12.44 5.32 -23.77
N ARG A 101 13.61 5.96 -23.91
CA ARG A 101 14.05 6.48 -25.19
C ARG A 101 14.54 5.33 -26.07
N LEU A 102 14.13 5.30 -27.34
CA LEU A 102 14.48 4.20 -28.25
C LEU A 102 15.98 4.04 -28.54
N LEU A 103 16.78 5.11 -28.43
CA LEU A 103 18.22 5.12 -28.69
C LEU A 103 18.91 6.30 -27.95
N PRO A 104 19.88 6.03 -27.06
CA PRO A 104 20.14 4.75 -26.38
C PRO A 104 18.89 4.30 -25.59
N PHE A 105 18.75 2.99 -25.32
CA PHE A 105 17.67 2.41 -24.48
C PHE A 105 17.88 2.83 -23.03
N THR A 106 17.62 4.12 -22.78
CA THR A 106 17.76 4.74 -21.47
C THR A 106 16.38 5.21 -21.07
N LYS A 107 16.00 4.87 -19.85
CA LYS A 107 14.79 5.35 -19.20
C LYS A 107 15.04 6.77 -18.77
N THR A 108 14.30 7.69 -19.36
CA THR A 108 14.60 9.12 -19.28
C THR A 108 13.43 9.94 -18.78
N THR A 109 12.24 9.35 -18.69
CA THR A 109 11.02 10.07 -18.31
C THR A 109 10.32 9.33 -17.19
N LEU A 110 10.04 10.03 -16.09
CA LEU A 110 9.26 9.55 -14.97
C LEU A 110 7.96 10.36 -14.90
N SER A 111 6.82 9.68 -14.74
CA SER A 111 5.54 10.31 -14.46
C SER A 111 4.73 9.46 -13.49
N PHE A 112 3.68 10.04 -12.91
CA PHE A 112 2.86 9.35 -11.91
C PHE A 112 1.38 9.47 -12.22
N THR A 113 0.64 8.38 -12.04
CA THR A 113 -0.82 8.36 -12.08
C THR A 113 -1.35 7.96 -10.71
N GLN A 114 -2.34 8.69 -10.19
CA GLN A 114 -2.98 8.31 -8.93
C GLN A 114 -3.65 6.94 -9.10
N THR A 115 -3.40 6.05 -8.14
CA THR A 115 -3.92 4.69 -8.14
C THR A 115 -4.54 4.35 -6.79
N THR A 116 -5.16 3.17 -6.70
CA THR A 116 -5.74 2.66 -5.47
C THR A 116 -5.34 1.21 -5.29
N ILE A 117 -4.63 0.92 -4.20
CA ILE A 117 -4.23 -0.44 -3.86
C ILE A 117 -5.42 -1.19 -3.27
N ARG A 118 -5.56 -2.48 -3.60
CA ARG A 118 -6.70 -3.31 -3.19
C ARG A 118 -6.23 -4.55 -2.42
N TYR A 119 -6.88 -4.84 -1.30
CA TYR A 119 -6.84 -6.11 -0.60
C TYR A 119 -7.63 -7.19 -1.36
N ASP A 120 -7.22 -8.44 -1.16
CA ASP A 120 -7.99 -9.62 -1.57
C ASP A 120 -9.33 -9.72 -0.81
N SER A 121 -9.32 -9.38 0.48
CA SER A 121 -10.48 -9.37 1.38
C SER A 121 -11.05 -7.97 1.60
N THR A 122 -12.31 -7.91 2.00
CA THR A 122 -12.94 -6.66 2.44
C THR A 122 -12.40 -6.27 3.81
N ILE A 123 -12.09 -4.98 3.99
CA ILE A 123 -11.87 -4.34 5.27
C ILE A 123 -13.24 -4.12 5.89
N ASP A 124 -13.42 -4.68 7.08
CA ASP A 124 -14.63 -4.50 7.84
C ASP A 124 -14.40 -3.49 8.97
N LEU A 125 -15.41 -2.65 9.23
CA LEU A 125 -15.53 -1.85 10.43
C LEU A 125 -16.12 -2.74 11.52
N GLU A 126 -15.36 -2.96 12.59
CA GLU A 126 -15.78 -3.73 13.77
C GLU A 126 -16.05 -2.77 14.93
N ILE A 127 -17.26 -2.84 15.51
CA ILE A 127 -17.66 -1.97 16.61
C ILE A 127 -18.06 -2.84 17.81
N ARG A 128 -17.45 -2.57 18.98
CA ARG A 128 -17.92 -3.14 20.25
C ARG A 128 -18.46 -2.06 21.17
N ASN A 129 -19.51 -2.40 21.90
CA ASN A 129 -20.07 -1.53 22.93
C ASN A 129 -19.48 -1.87 24.30
N ALA A 130 -18.76 -0.93 24.90
CA ALA A 130 -18.17 -1.07 26.23
C ALA A 130 -19.04 -0.48 27.35
N SER A 131 -20.24 0.05 27.07
CA SER A 131 -21.14 0.46 28.14
C SER A 131 -21.90 -0.74 28.73
N GLU A 132 -22.56 -0.52 29.86
CA GLU A 132 -23.45 -1.51 30.48
C GLU A 132 -24.84 -1.56 29.81
N GLU A 133 -25.15 -0.58 28.96
CA GLU A 133 -26.44 -0.40 28.30
C GLU A 133 -26.35 -0.65 26.79
N GLU A 134 -27.46 -0.97 26.16
CA GLU A 134 -27.52 -1.13 24.71
C GLU A 134 -27.21 0.20 24.00
N TRP A 135 -26.31 0.17 23.02
CA TRP A 135 -25.97 1.33 22.19
C TRP A 135 -26.82 1.29 20.93
N THR A 136 -27.61 2.34 20.66
CA THR A 136 -28.47 2.42 19.46
C THR A 136 -28.26 3.77 18.78
N GLU A 137 -27.60 3.78 17.63
CA GLU A 137 -27.15 4.99 16.94
C GLU A 137 -26.90 4.74 15.45
N SER A 138 -26.67 5.80 14.67
CA SER A 138 -26.34 5.70 13.24
C SER A 138 -24.82 5.62 12.98
N ILE A 139 -24.44 4.98 11.87
CA ILE A 139 -23.05 4.76 11.43
C ILE A 139 -22.88 5.30 10.01
N LEU A 140 -21.85 6.12 9.81
CA LEU A 140 -21.44 6.61 8.51
C LEU A 140 -19.93 6.46 8.33
N VAL A 141 -19.51 5.87 7.22
CA VAL A 141 -18.09 5.76 6.85
C VAL A 141 -17.87 6.40 5.48
N ARG A 142 -16.89 7.30 5.39
CA ARG A 142 -16.47 7.95 4.15
C ARG A 142 -14.99 7.71 3.84
N ASN A 143 -14.64 7.71 2.55
CA ASN A 143 -13.23 7.76 2.12
C ASN A 143 -12.74 9.21 1.97
N VAL A 144 -11.49 9.37 1.54
CA VAL A 144 -10.86 10.68 1.27
C VAL A 144 -11.55 11.50 0.19
N ASP A 145 -12.25 10.85 -0.75
CA ASP A 145 -13.02 11.50 -1.81
C ASP A 145 -14.44 11.88 -1.34
N GLU A 146 -14.72 11.74 -0.04
CA GLU A 146 -16.02 11.94 0.61
C GLU A 146 -17.13 11.01 0.06
N GLU A 147 -16.75 9.90 -0.59
CA GLU A 147 -17.68 8.84 -0.99
C GLU A 147 -18.17 8.10 0.25
N ILE A 148 -19.49 7.91 0.34
CA ILE A 148 -20.12 7.15 1.41
C ILE A 148 -19.95 5.65 1.14
N LEU A 149 -19.22 4.98 2.02
CA LEU A 149 -18.94 3.54 1.94
C LEU A 149 -19.86 2.69 2.81
N VAL A 150 -20.24 3.22 3.99
CA VAL A 150 -21.21 2.61 4.90
C VAL A 150 -22.16 3.70 5.36
N HIS A 151 -23.46 3.39 5.38
CA HIS A 151 -24.51 4.26 5.91
C HIS A 151 -25.61 3.38 6.50
N GLU A 152 -25.61 3.25 7.82
CA GLU A 152 -26.57 2.43 8.56
C GLU A 152 -27.23 3.27 9.64
N GLU A 153 -28.55 3.17 9.75
CA GLU A 153 -29.37 3.90 10.73
C GLU A 153 -29.92 2.92 11.77
N ASP A 154 -30.21 3.41 12.98
CA ASP A 154 -30.81 2.61 14.07
C ASP A 154 -30.01 1.32 14.39
N VAL A 155 -28.67 1.40 14.39
CA VAL A 155 -27.82 0.25 14.67
C VAL A 155 -27.76 -0.01 16.16
N THR A 156 -28.24 -1.18 16.57
CA THR A 156 -28.23 -1.63 17.96
C THR A 156 -27.08 -2.59 18.25
N ILE A 157 -26.27 -2.29 19.27
CA ILE A 157 -25.11 -3.09 19.71
C ILE A 157 -25.24 -3.42 21.21
N ASP A 158 -25.34 -4.71 21.50
CA ASP A 158 -25.39 -5.24 22.87
C ASP A 158 -24.11 -4.92 23.66
N PRO A 159 -24.19 -4.70 24.99
CA PRO A 159 -23.04 -4.60 25.87
C PRO A 159 -22.02 -5.73 25.69
N TYR A 160 -20.77 -5.35 25.46
CA TYR A 160 -19.63 -6.24 25.51
C TYR A 160 -19.12 -6.31 26.95
N PRO A 161 -18.98 -7.52 27.53
CA PRO A 161 -18.61 -7.67 28.93
C PRO A 161 -17.20 -7.12 29.14
N ILE A 162 -17.09 -6.05 29.93
CA ILE A 162 -15.81 -5.63 30.49
C ILE A 162 -15.54 -6.56 31.67
N ALA A 163 -14.65 -7.54 31.50
CA ALA A 163 -14.22 -8.35 32.63
C ALA A 163 -13.42 -7.48 33.61
N ASP A 164 -13.86 -7.41 34.87
CA ASP A 164 -13.12 -6.75 35.94
C ASP A 164 -11.71 -7.39 36.07
N GLU A 165 -10.70 -6.54 35.90
CA GLU A 165 -9.31 -6.65 36.38
C GLU A 165 -8.27 -7.54 35.67
N GLU A 166 -8.58 -8.38 34.69
CA GLU A 166 -7.53 -9.00 33.85
C GLU A 166 -7.90 -8.94 32.38
N LYS A 167 -6.95 -8.47 31.55
CA LYS A 167 -7.07 -8.22 30.10
C LYS A 167 -7.44 -9.52 29.36
N GLU A 168 -8.69 -9.95 29.43
CA GLU A 168 -9.17 -11.04 28.59
C GLU A 168 -9.22 -10.57 27.14
N ASP A 169 -8.61 -11.36 26.27
CA ASP A 169 -8.54 -11.13 24.83
C ASP A 169 -9.96 -10.98 24.25
N VAL A 170 -10.28 -9.79 23.75
CA VAL A 170 -11.52 -9.55 23.00
C VAL A 170 -11.52 -10.48 21.79
N ARG A 171 -12.46 -11.42 21.77
CA ARG A 171 -12.58 -12.39 20.69
C ARG A 171 -13.22 -11.76 19.48
N ALA A 172 -12.48 -11.63 18.38
CA ALA A 172 -12.98 -11.03 17.14
C ALA A 172 -14.21 -11.74 16.55
N ASP A 173 -14.43 -13.02 16.88
CA ASP A 173 -15.57 -13.81 16.44
C ASP A 173 -16.80 -13.73 17.37
N ASP A 174 -16.77 -12.86 18.38
CA ASP A 174 -17.91 -12.67 19.29
C ASP A 174 -19.07 -11.96 18.59
N LYS A 175 -20.27 -12.51 18.71
CA LYS A 175 -21.48 -12.01 18.04
C LYS A 175 -21.96 -10.64 18.54
N ARG A 176 -21.43 -10.16 19.67
CA ARG A 176 -21.71 -8.82 20.21
C ARG A 176 -20.89 -7.73 19.54
N ILE A 177 -19.96 -8.11 18.67
CA ILE A 177 -19.24 -7.19 17.81
C ILE A 177 -20.07 -7.01 16.55
N ALA A 178 -20.45 -5.77 16.27
CA ALA A 178 -21.08 -5.43 15.02
C ALA A 178 -20.02 -5.26 13.93
N THR A 179 -20.27 -5.80 12.74
CA THR A 179 -19.31 -5.81 11.64
C THR A 179 -19.97 -5.25 10.39
N PHE A 180 -19.31 -4.27 9.76
CA PHE A 180 -19.80 -3.58 8.57
C PHE A 180 -18.75 -3.63 7.47
N PRO A 181 -19.04 -4.22 6.30
CA PRO A 181 -18.08 -4.23 5.19
C PRO A 181 -17.88 -2.82 4.64
N VAL A 182 -16.64 -2.32 4.68
CA VAL A 182 -16.32 -0.94 4.27
C VAL A 182 -15.80 -0.89 2.85
N SER A 183 -14.63 -1.49 2.59
CA SER A 183 -13.97 -1.39 1.29
C SER A 183 -12.88 -2.44 1.14
N LYS A 184 -12.45 -2.70 -0.08
CA LYS A 184 -11.22 -3.47 -0.35
C LYS A 184 -10.00 -2.59 -0.55
N GLN A 185 -10.11 -1.28 -0.41
CA GLN A 185 -9.07 -0.34 -0.84
C GLN A 185 -8.16 0.10 0.31
N TRP A 186 -6.89 0.38 0.04
CA TRP A 186 -6.04 1.10 0.98
C TRP A 186 -6.34 2.58 0.92
N GLY A 187 -6.19 3.26 2.05
CA GLY A 187 -6.42 4.69 2.12
C GLY A 187 -6.93 5.13 3.49
N ARG A 188 -7.34 6.39 3.52
CA ARG A 188 -7.84 7.05 4.71
C ARG A 188 -9.37 7.05 4.73
N TYR A 189 -9.89 6.85 5.93
CA TYR A 189 -11.29 6.63 6.24
C TYR A 189 -11.69 7.55 7.38
N LYS A 190 -12.88 8.12 7.25
CA LYS A 190 -13.54 8.92 8.27
C LYS A 190 -14.79 8.18 8.74
N ILE A 191 -14.85 7.87 10.02
CA ILE A 191 -15.98 7.18 10.65
C ILE A 191 -16.70 8.21 11.51
N LEU A 192 -18.01 8.33 11.31
CA LEU A 192 -18.92 9.09 12.14
C LEU A 192 -19.92 8.13 12.78
N LEU A 193 -20.07 8.25 14.09
CA LEU A 193 -21.00 7.47 14.89
C LEU A 193 -21.95 8.43 15.61
N ALA A 194 -23.19 7.99 15.84
CA ALA A 194 -24.18 8.72 16.65
C ALA A 194 -24.53 10.12 16.11
N TYR A 195 -25.00 10.18 14.86
CA TYR A 195 -25.62 11.40 14.32
C TYR A 195 -27.16 11.28 14.34
N GLU A 196 -27.82 12.28 14.93
CA GLU A 196 -29.27 12.22 15.24
C GLU A 196 -30.18 12.64 14.07
N ASP A 197 -29.76 13.55 13.17
CA ASP A 197 -30.68 14.17 12.19
C ASP A 197 -30.07 14.53 10.82
N ASP A 198 -28.77 14.86 10.75
CA ASP A 198 -28.10 15.27 9.51
C ASP A 198 -26.66 14.73 9.46
N PRO A 199 -26.31 13.85 8.49
CA PRO A 199 -24.95 13.33 8.36
C PRO A 199 -23.93 14.41 8.00
N ASP A 200 -24.37 15.55 7.47
CA ASP A 200 -23.52 16.70 7.16
C ASP A 200 -23.43 17.70 8.33
N THR A 201 -24.24 17.51 9.38
CA THR A 201 -24.27 18.35 10.59
C THR A 201 -24.45 17.49 11.87
N PRO A 202 -23.48 16.64 12.24
CA PRO A 202 -23.62 15.77 13.41
C PRO A 202 -23.85 16.56 14.70
N SER A 203 -24.74 16.07 15.56
CA SER A 203 -25.00 16.68 16.88
C SER A 203 -23.84 16.45 17.87
N LYS A 204 -22.93 15.51 17.54
CA LYS A 204 -21.74 15.16 18.30
C LYS A 204 -20.57 14.89 17.36
N ASP A 205 -19.62 15.82 17.29
CA ASP A 205 -18.47 15.81 16.37
C ASP A 205 -17.37 14.81 16.80
N THR A 206 -17.65 13.50 16.84
CA THR A 206 -16.58 12.49 17.01
C THR A 206 -16.33 11.81 15.67
N TRP A 207 -15.69 12.52 14.74
CA TRP A 207 -15.07 11.92 13.57
C TRP A 207 -13.82 11.15 13.98
N LEU A 208 -13.81 9.85 13.73
CA LEU A 208 -12.63 9.01 13.87
C LEU A 208 -11.94 8.92 12.51
N ASP A 209 -10.72 9.44 12.44
CA ASP A 209 -9.91 9.48 11.23
C ASP A 209 -8.76 8.48 11.32
N THR A 210 -8.68 7.57 10.36
CA THR A 210 -7.62 6.56 10.30
C THR A 210 -7.26 6.22 8.87
N HIS A 211 -6.03 5.76 8.69
CA HIS A 211 -5.57 5.19 7.44
C HIS A 211 -5.35 3.69 7.59
N VAL A 212 -5.64 2.95 6.52
CA VAL A 212 -5.51 1.49 6.44
C VAL A 212 -4.60 1.18 5.25
N GLY A 213 -3.50 0.49 5.51
CA GLY A 213 -2.53 0.11 4.48
C GLY A 213 -1.41 -0.78 5.04
N LYS A 214 -0.50 -1.25 4.16
CA LYS A 214 0.55 -2.25 4.49
C LYS A 214 1.28 -2.00 5.82
N TYR A 215 1.72 -0.75 6.03
CA TYR A 215 2.53 -0.38 7.20
C TYR A 215 1.70 0.13 8.38
N GLU A 216 0.40 0.34 8.18
CA GLU A 216 -0.49 0.88 9.20
C GLU A 216 -1.36 -0.25 9.74
N ARG A 217 -0.98 -0.74 10.93
CA ARG A 217 -1.64 -1.86 11.64
C ARG A 217 -3.09 -1.59 12.06
N ARG A 218 -3.72 -0.52 11.57
CA ARG A 218 -5.06 -0.12 12.01
C ARG A 218 -6.11 -0.82 11.16
N TYR A 219 -6.63 -1.91 11.71
CA TYR A 219 -7.97 -2.38 11.37
C TYR A 219 -9.00 -1.30 11.73
N LEU A 220 -10.11 -1.19 11.00
CA LEU A 220 -11.19 -0.27 11.32
C LEU A 220 -11.95 -0.80 12.54
N ARG A 221 -11.43 -0.55 13.74
CA ARG A 221 -12.01 -1.07 15.00
C ARG A 221 -12.32 0.05 15.95
N VAL A 222 -13.55 0.07 16.43
CA VAL A 222 -14.05 1.14 17.31
C VAL A 222 -14.66 0.53 18.55
N VAL A 223 -14.37 1.15 19.69
CA VAL A 223 -15.09 0.92 20.93
C VAL A 223 -15.99 2.13 21.18
N VAL A 224 -17.28 1.87 21.36
CA VAL A 224 -18.24 2.86 21.81
C VAL A 224 -18.46 2.71 23.31
N SER A 225 -18.62 3.82 24.00
CA SER A 225 -18.90 3.91 25.44
C SER A 225 -19.94 5.00 25.68
N ASP A 226 -20.27 5.30 26.94
CA ASP A 226 -21.32 6.27 27.32
C ASP A 226 -21.10 7.65 26.69
N GLY A 227 -21.65 7.83 25.49
CA GLY A 227 -21.52 9.03 24.71
C GLY A 227 -20.11 9.30 24.17
N ASP A 228 -19.28 8.30 23.93
CA ASP A 228 -18.00 8.52 23.23
C ASP A 228 -17.63 7.32 22.36
N ALA A 229 -16.75 7.55 21.39
CA ALA A 229 -16.20 6.52 20.53
C ALA A 229 -14.71 6.76 20.29
N GLU A 230 -13.93 5.69 20.35
CA GLU A 230 -12.48 5.74 20.11
C GLU A 230 -11.99 4.49 19.38
N PHE A 231 -10.81 4.57 18.78
CA PHE A 231 -10.20 3.39 18.16
C PHE A 231 -9.86 2.32 19.19
N ASP A 232 -10.30 1.10 18.92
CA ASP A 232 -10.14 -0.01 19.85
C ASP A 232 -8.78 -0.70 19.67
N ASN A 233 -7.83 -0.32 20.52
CA ASN A 233 -6.49 -0.90 20.53
C ASN A 233 -6.41 -2.24 21.28
N TYR A 234 -7.49 -2.69 21.94
CA TYR A 234 -7.51 -3.92 22.75
C TYR A 234 -8.21 -5.08 22.06
N PHE A 235 -8.83 -4.83 20.91
CA PHE A 235 -9.55 -5.83 20.14
C PHE A 235 -8.62 -6.90 19.53
N GLY A 236 -8.86 -8.17 19.87
CA GLY A 236 -8.27 -9.29 19.14
C GLY A 236 -7.06 -9.96 19.78
N GLY A 237 -6.65 -9.60 21.00
CA GLY A 237 -5.72 -10.42 21.80
C GLY A 237 -4.47 -10.92 21.10
N LYS A 238 -4.01 -10.24 20.05
CA LYS A 238 -2.77 -10.62 19.40
C LYS A 238 -1.67 -10.25 20.37
N SER A 239 -1.05 -11.27 20.95
CA SER A 239 0.21 -11.13 21.66
C SER A 239 1.12 -10.21 20.83
N PRO A 240 1.92 -9.33 21.47
CA PRO A 240 3.05 -8.66 20.82
C PRO A 240 3.95 -9.59 19.98
N GLU A 241 3.81 -10.92 20.10
CA GLU A 241 4.47 -11.96 19.30
C GLU A 241 3.72 -12.37 18.01
N GLU A 242 2.40 -12.25 17.88
CA GLU A 242 1.72 -12.28 16.56
C GLU A 242 1.79 -10.92 15.86
N ASP A 243 2.11 -9.88 16.64
CA ASP A 243 2.49 -8.53 16.22
C ASP A 243 3.95 -8.45 15.69
N GLN A 244 4.66 -9.60 15.64
CA GLN A 244 6.06 -9.77 15.19
C GLN A 244 6.23 -10.42 13.81
N SER A 245 5.16 -10.84 13.12
CA SER A 245 5.19 -10.74 11.65
C SER A 245 5.03 -9.25 11.34
N SER A 246 6.11 -8.50 11.59
CA SER A 246 6.16 -7.06 11.49
C SER A 246 5.49 -6.62 10.18
N PRO A 247 4.76 -5.49 10.14
CA PRO A 247 4.72 -4.76 8.89
C PRO A 247 6.18 -4.61 8.52
N GLU A 248 6.55 -5.14 7.36
CA GLU A 248 7.91 -5.00 6.86
C GLU A 248 8.27 -3.53 7.03
N ILE A 249 9.39 -3.26 7.72
CA ILE A 249 9.75 -1.88 8.02
C ILE A 249 9.88 -1.22 6.64
N PRO A 250 9.15 -0.13 6.36
CA PRO A 250 9.23 0.49 5.06
C PRO A 250 10.68 0.83 4.76
N CYS A 251 11.15 0.54 3.55
CA CYS A 251 12.52 0.83 3.15
C CYS A 251 12.90 2.26 3.50
N TRP A 252 14.09 2.42 4.06
CA TRP A 252 14.63 3.71 4.44
C TRP A 252 16.13 3.70 4.20
N TRP A 253 16.60 4.61 3.35
CA TRP A 253 17.99 4.68 2.95
C TRP A 253 18.79 5.54 3.92
N ASN A 254 19.98 5.07 4.27
CA ASN A 254 20.99 5.86 4.98
C ASN A 254 21.73 6.83 4.02
N GLU A 255 22.68 7.61 4.54
CA GLU A 255 23.47 8.57 3.74
C GLU A 255 24.35 7.89 2.68
N ASP A 256 24.66 6.60 2.86
CA ASP A 256 25.46 5.78 1.95
C ASP A 256 24.60 5.04 0.91
N GLY A 257 23.27 5.22 0.93
CA GLY A 257 22.35 4.60 -0.02
C GLY A 257 21.98 3.14 0.29
N GLU A 258 22.19 2.65 1.51
CA GLU A 258 21.81 1.30 1.97
C GLU A 258 20.50 1.32 2.78
N ILE A 259 19.71 0.23 2.76
CA ILE A 259 18.40 0.08 3.47
C ILE A 259 18.56 -0.50 4.90
#